data_AF-A0A0D9VWS7-F1
#
_entry.id   AF-A0A0D9VWS7-F1
#
_cell.length_a   1.000
_cell.length_b   1.000
_cell.length_c   1.000
_cell.angle_alpha   90.00
_cell.angle_beta   90.00
_cell.angle_gamma   90.00
#
_symmetry.space_group_name_H-M   'P 1'
#
loop_
_entity.id
_entity.type
_entity.pdbx_description
1 polymer ?
#
loop_
_entity_poly.entity_id
_entity_poly.type
_entity_poly.pdbx_seq_one_letter_code
_entity_poly.pdbx_strand_id
1 'polypeptide(L)'
;MEPPAGDAPLPSSSVIFLGTGCSTVVPDTRCLVTPSAPPCPVCSQSLSLPPDQNPNYRCNNSLLIDYCNDDGAHKYIIIDVGKTFREQVLRWFVHRKIPWINSIILTHDHADAILGLDDIWIIQPSDYKSDFGKFPVYLTQFTMGRIIEGDTDKPFVSSGLEFVPLPVRAIVASYLGGKQKLHIYPTSRDFYLKLSMLMPSFLAAISKSGAGQLDLLILEANSLHGEPPAGDNASPPSSSVIFLGTGCSAALPDTRCLIRPSATPCPVCSLGISLPPEQNPNYRCNTSLLIDYCDDDGTHKYIIIDVGKTFREQVLRWFVHHKIPWVDSVLTTFGWFNQRVAAMMSANVASRFPYLVKHKVDEGDEISQVAHLDWRIIEDDIDKPFVSSGLEFVPLPVMHGVGYVCLGFLFGRKARVAYLSDVSRFLPETEYAISKSGGGQLDLLILEANTLHGETLDAVKRISPKRALLIGMRHEFEHYTENKNLAKWSSREGIPVELAHDGLRVFIDL
;
A
#
# COMPACT_ATOMS: atom_id res chain seq x y z
N MET A 1 31.44 6.70 -39.80
CA MET A 1 30.30 5.84 -40.15
C MET A 1 29.57 5.56 -38.87
N GLU A 2 28.38 6.17 -38.72
CA GLU A 2 27.40 5.71 -37.73
C GLU A 2 27.03 4.25 -38.03
N PRO A 3 26.68 3.45 -37.02
CA PRO A 3 26.13 2.12 -37.27
C PRO A 3 24.82 2.28 -38.06
N PRO A 4 24.49 1.36 -38.97
CA PRO A 4 23.22 1.41 -39.68
C PRO A 4 22.08 1.40 -38.65
N ALA A 5 21.08 2.26 -38.88
CA ALA A 5 19.83 2.23 -38.16
C ALA A 5 19.26 0.81 -38.25
N GLY A 6 19.39 0.03 -37.17
CA GLY A 6 18.78 -1.29 -37.09
C GLY A 6 17.28 -1.12 -37.24
N ASP A 7 16.67 -1.91 -38.13
CA ASP A 7 15.22 -1.97 -38.31
C ASP A 7 14.54 -2.00 -36.94
N ALA A 8 13.64 -1.04 -36.69
CA ALA A 8 12.79 -1.11 -35.52
C ALA A 8 12.07 -2.48 -35.56
N PRO A 9 12.13 -3.28 -34.48
CA PRO A 9 11.55 -4.61 -34.51
C PRO A 9 10.07 -4.53 -34.88
N LEU A 10 9.64 -5.43 -35.78
CA LEU A 10 8.23 -5.52 -36.20
C LEU A 10 7.34 -5.63 -34.95
N PRO A 11 6.19 -4.93 -34.94
CA PRO A 11 5.28 -4.96 -33.81
C PRO A 11 4.84 -6.42 -33.59
N SER A 12 5.06 -6.90 -32.36
CA SER A 12 4.90 -8.32 -32.02
C SER A 12 4.25 -8.45 -30.65
N SER A 13 3.55 -9.57 -30.47
CA SER A 13 2.93 -9.88 -29.18
C SER A 13 3.97 -10.30 -28.16
N SER A 14 3.77 -9.94 -26.89
CA SER A 14 4.65 -10.32 -25.79
C SER A 14 3.86 -10.74 -24.54
N VAL A 15 4.55 -11.43 -23.64
CA VAL A 15 4.02 -11.84 -22.34
C VAL A 15 4.96 -11.32 -21.27
N ILE A 16 4.43 -10.58 -20.30
CA ILE A 16 5.20 -9.91 -19.26
C ILE A 16 4.73 -10.42 -17.91
N PHE A 17 5.65 -11.03 -17.15
CA PHE A 17 5.41 -11.41 -15.77
C PHE A 17 5.48 -10.16 -14.90
N LEU A 18 4.33 -9.75 -14.36
CA LEU A 18 4.24 -8.60 -13.47
C LEU A 18 4.56 -8.98 -12.01
N GLY A 19 4.34 -10.24 -11.64
CA GLY A 19 4.76 -10.81 -10.37
C GLY A 19 4.80 -12.33 -10.42
N THR A 20 5.60 -12.92 -9.54
CA THR A 20 5.89 -14.37 -9.49
C THR A 20 5.88 -14.91 -8.06
N GLY A 21 5.33 -14.13 -7.12
CA GLY A 21 5.21 -14.45 -5.71
C GLY A 21 3.92 -15.19 -5.38
N CYS A 22 3.93 -15.86 -4.24
CA CYS A 22 2.74 -16.47 -3.64
C CYS A 22 1.79 -15.41 -3.04
N SER A 23 0.71 -15.86 -2.40
CA SER A 23 -0.27 -14.98 -1.76
C SER A 23 0.35 -14.09 -0.67
N THR A 24 1.42 -14.53 -0.01
CA THR A 24 2.13 -13.75 1.02
C THR A 24 3.25 -12.86 0.47
N VAL A 25 3.57 -12.99 -0.83
CA VAL A 25 4.63 -12.27 -1.56
C VAL A 25 6.05 -12.43 -0.96
N VAL A 26 7.06 -11.87 -1.64
CA VAL A 26 8.45 -11.85 -1.14
C VAL A 26 8.99 -10.42 -1.23
N PRO A 27 9.58 -9.86 -0.16
CA PRO A 27 9.72 -10.45 1.17
C PRO A 27 8.38 -10.66 1.86
N ASP A 28 8.33 -11.70 2.69
CA ASP A 28 7.32 -11.85 3.74
C ASP A 28 7.67 -10.88 4.86
N THR A 29 6.75 -9.96 5.18
CA THR A 29 6.98 -8.92 6.18
C THR A 29 7.27 -9.49 7.56
N ARG A 30 6.75 -10.68 7.89
CA ARG A 30 6.96 -11.32 9.20
C ARG A 30 8.41 -11.71 9.42
N CYS A 31 9.07 -12.20 8.36
CA CYS A 31 10.50 -12.53 8.39
C CYS A 31 11.40 -11.30 8.63
N LEU A 32 10.87 -10.09 8.45
CA LEU A 32 11.61 -8.83 8.59
C LEU A 32 11.31 -8.13 9.91
N VAL A 33 10.04 -8.12 10.32
CA VAL A 33 9.58 -7.52 11.58
C VAL A 33 9.98 -8.37 12.78
N THR A 34 9.89 -9.70 12.65
CA THR A 34 10.29 -10.65 13.69
C THR A 34 11.25 -11.68 13.07
N PRO A 35 12.51 -11.29 12.83
CA PRO A 35 13.45 -12.15 12.12
C PRO A 35 13.75 -13.43 12.90
N SER A 36 13.74 -14.55 12.19
CA SER A 36 14.21 -15.84 12.72
C SER A 36 15.72 -15.80 12.97
N ALA A 37 16.22 -16.75 13.78
CA ALA A 37 17.64 -16.98 14.00
C ALA A 37 18.02 -18.37 13.47
N PRO A 38 18.72 -18.47 12.32
CA PRO A 38 19.20 -17.39 11.45
C PRO A 38 18.08 -16.71 10.64
N PRO A 39 18.26 -15.45 10.18
CA PRO A 39 17.26 -14.74 9.38
C PRO A 39 16.96 -15.48 8.07
N CYS A 40 15.73 -15.34 7.57
CA CYS A 40 15.31 -15.93 6.30
C CYS A 40 16.18 -15.40 5.14
N PRO A 41 17.03 -16.23 4.50
CA PRO A 41 18.00 -15.75 3.52
C PRO A 41 17.32 -15.15 2.28
N VAL A 42 16.18 -15.70 1.86
CA VAL A 42 15.42 -15.19 0.70
C VAL A 42 14.83 -13.82 0.97
N CYS A 43 14.19 -13.62 2.14
CA CYS A 43 13.60 -12.33 2.49
C CYS A 43 14.68 -11.27 2.72
N SER A 44 15.79 -11.62 3.37
CA SER A 44 16.92 -10.70 3.54
C SER A 44 17.54 -10.31 2.19
N GLN A 45 17.78 -11.27 1.29
CA GLN A 45 18.30 -10.99 -0.05
C GLN A 45 17.30 -10.21 -0.91
N SER A 46 15.99 -10.36 -0.71
CA SER A 46 15.00 -9.60 -1.48
C SER A 46 15.03 -8.08 -1.20
N LEU A 47 15.72 -7.64 -0.16
CA LEU A 47 15.93 -6.23 0.18
C LEU A 47 17.34 -5.70 -0.19
N SER A 48 18.24 -6.55 -0.72
CA SER A 48 19.63 -6.14 -0.98
C SER A 48 19.79 -5.26 -2.22
N LEU A 49 18.77 -5.21 -3.07
CA LEU A 49 18.72 -4.43 -4.30
C LEU A 49 17.33 -3.79 -4.44
N PRO A 50 17.21 -2.65 -5.16
CA PRO A 50 15.92 -2.08 -5.50
C PRO A 50 14.94 -3.11 -6.09
N PRO A 51 13.63 -3.05 -5.78
CA PRO A 51 12.66 -4.05 -6.20
C PRO A 51 12.66 -4.35 -7.71
N ASP A 52 12.84 -3.33 -8.55
CA ASP A 52 12.92 -3.46 -10.02
C ASP A 52 14.14 -4.26 -10.51
N GLN A 53 15.20 -4.33 -9.70
CA GLN A 53 16.46 -5.03 -10.01
C GLN A 53 16.62 -6.34 -9.24
N ASN A 54 15.70 -6.67 -8.33
CA ASN A 54 15.81 -7.82 -7.45
C ASN A 54 14.81 -8.94 -7.81
N PRO A 55 15.25 -10.05 -8.42
CA PRO A 55 14.36 -11.18 -8.74
C PRO A 55 13.84 -11.94 -7.50
N ASN A 56 14.46 -11.75 -6.33
CA ASN A 56 13.93 -12.28 -5.07
C ASN A 56 12.81 -11.40 -4.52
N TYR A 57 12.65 -10.17 -4.98
CA TYR A 57 11.51 -9.32 -4.64
C TYR A 57 10.32 -9.65 -5.57
N ARG A 58 9.32 -10.37 -5.03
CA ARG A 58 8.23 -10.96 -5.81
C ARG A 58 6.87 -10.47 -5.32
N CYS A 59 6.22 -9.63 -6.13
CA CYS A 59 4.81 -9.27 -5.99
C CYS A 59 3.88 -10.48 -6.24
N ASN A 60 2.59 -10.37 -5.92
CA ASN A 60 1.61 -11.41 -6.21
C ASN A 60 1.66 -11.85 -7.67
N ASN A 61 1.39 -13.12 -7.92
CA ASN A 61 1.36 -13.65 -9.27
C ASN A 61 0.44 -12.81 -10.17
N SER A 62 0.96 -12.34 -11.29
CA SER A 62 0.21 -11.57 -12.28
C SER A 62 0.94 -11.57 -13.62
N LEU A 63 0.17 -11.63 -14.70
CA LEU A 63 0.68 -11.74 -16.07
C LEU A 63 0.01 -10.69 -16.95
N LEU A 64 0.79 -9.98 -17.75
CA LEU A 64 0.26 -9.13 -18.82
C LEU A 64 0.52 -9.78 -20.17
N ILE A 65 -0.53 -9.90 -20.96
CA ILE A 65 -0.46 -10.26 -22.37
C ILE A 65 -0.54 -8.94 -23.14
N ASP A 66 0.53 -8.61 -23.84
CA ASP A 66 0.59 -7.54 -24.82
C ASP A 66 0.37 -8.15 -26.20
N TYR A 67 -0.86 -8.05 -26.70
CA TYR A 67 -1.26 -8.64 -27.97
C TYR A 67 -1.21 -7.61 -29.08
N CYS A 68 -0.32 -7.81 -30.05
CA CYS A 68 -0.29 -7.02 -31.28
C CYS A 68 -1.23 -7.65 -32.32
N ASN A 69 -2.24 -6.88 -32.74
CA ASN A 69 -3.12 -7.22 -33.85
C ASN A 69 -2.41 -7.13 -35.21
N ASP A 70 -3.06 -7.64 -36.26
CA ASP A 70 -2.58 -7.56 -37.65
C ASP A 70 -2.43 -6.12 -38.18
N ASP A 71 -3.16 -5.15 -37.60
CA ASP A 71 -3.06 -3.71 -37.93
C ASP A 71 -1.94 -2.98 -37.15
N GLY A 72 -1.17 -3.72 -36.34
CA GLY A 72 -0.12 -3.18 -35.48
C GLY A 72 -0.63 -2.56 -34.18
N ALA A 73 -1.95 -2.56 -33.93
CA ALA A 73 -2.51 -2.04 -32.69
C ALA A 73 -2.31 -3.04 -31.54
N HIS A 74 -1.88 -2.51 -30.39
CA HIS A 74 -1.66 -3.31 -29.18
C HIS A 74 -2.91 -3.37 -28.29
N LYS A 75 -3.18 -4.56 -27.74
CA LYS A 75 -4.20 -4.82 -26.73
C LYS A 75 -3.56 -5.45 -25.50
N TYR A 76 -3.82 -4.88 -24.34
CA TYR A 76 -3.23 -5.30 -23.07
C TYR A 76 -4.26 -6.05 -22.22
N ILE A 77 -4.03 -7.34 -21.97
CA ILE A 77 -4.90 -8.20 -21.17
C ILE A 77 -4.12 -8.60 -19.92
N ILE A 78 -4.62 -8.28 -18.74
CA ILE A 78 -3.97 -8.65 -17.48
C ILE A 78 -4.66 -9.86 -16.85
N ILE A 79 -3.87 -10.76 -16.28
CA ILE A 79 -4.31 -11.90 -15.48
C ILE A 79 -3.97 -11.60 -14.03
N ASP A 80 -5.00 -11.58 -13.20
CA ASP A 80 -4.99 -11.27 -11.77
C ASP A 80 -4.48 -9.86 -11.43
N VAL A 81 -5.20 -9.20 -10.51
CA VAL A 81 -4.89 -7.87 -9.98
C VAL A 81 -4.96 -7.94 -8.45
N GLY A 82 -3.94 -8.55 -7.85
CA GLY A 82 -3.85 -8.74 -6.39
C GLY A 82 -3.51 -7.48 -5.60
N LYS A 83 -3.32 -7.64 -4.28
CA LYS A 83 -2.94 -6.55 -3.36
C LYS A 83 -1.64 -5.80 -3.71
N THR A 84 -0.74 -6.37 -4.52
CA THR A 84 0.48 -5.68 -5.00
C THR A 84 0.31 -4.99 -6.36
N PHE A 85 -0.91 -4.89 -6.88
CA PHE A 85 -1.16 -4.44 -8.24
C PHE A 85 -0.62 -3.02 -8.52
N ARG A 86 -0.83 -2.05 -7.61
CA ARG A 86 -0.26 -0.70 -7.75
C ARG A 86 1.25 -0.71 -7.95
N GLU A 87 1.96 -1.51 -7.15
CA GLU A 87 3.42 -1.66 -7.23
C GLU A 87 3.85 -2.26 -8.58
N GLN A 88 3.10 -3.23 -9.10
CA GLN A 88 3.34 -3.82 -10.41
C GLN A 88 3.16 -2.81 -11.55
N VAL A 89 2.18 -1.93 -11.45
CA VAL A 89 1.98 -0.83 -12.40
C VAL A 89 3.18 0.13 -12.36
N LEU A 90 3.59 0.59 -11.18
CA LEU A 90 4.75 1.48 -11.03
C LEU A 90 6.03 0.86 -11.59
N ARG A 91 6.30 -0.41 -11.29
CA ARG A 91 7.53 -1.10 -11.71
C ARG A 91 7.53 -1.39 -13.21
N TRP A 92 6.44 -1.93 -13.74
CA TRP A 92 6.45 -2.53 -15.07
C TRP A 92 5.74 -1.69 -16.14
N PHE A 93 4.60 -1.07 -15.83
CA PHE A 93 3.85 -0.32 -16.84
C PHE A 93 4.60 0.96 -17.23
N VAL A 94 5.15 1.67 -16.25
CA VAL A 94 5.97 2.86 -16.49
C VAL A 94 7.21 2.51 -17.32
N HIS A 95 7.93 1.46 -16.92
CA HIS A 95 9.16 1.03 -17.61
C HIS A 95 8.91 0.53 -19.04
N ARG A 96 7.82 -0.22 -19.25
CA ARG A 96 7.44 -0.79 -20.56
C ARG A 96 6.58 0.14 -21.40
N LYS A 97 6.25 1.33 -20.88
CA LYS A 97 5.37 2.32 -21.53
C LYS A 97 3.99 1.76 -21.88
N ILE A 98 3.42 0.94 -20.99
CA ILE A 98 2.08 0.38 -21.14
C ILE A 98 1.06 1.43 -20.66
N PRO A 99 0.21 1.96 -21.54
CA PRO A 99 -0.57 3.16 -21.23
C PRO A 99 -1.93 2.87 -20.57
N TRP A 100 -2.48 1.67 -20.75
CA TRP A 100 -3.76 1.22 -20.18
C TRP A 100 -3.89 -0.32 -20.31
N ILE A 101 -5.00 -0.86 -19.82
CA ILE A 101 -5.45 -2.23 -20.12
C ILE A 101 -6.78 -2.25 -20.86
N ASN A 102 -7.05 -3.35 -21.57
CA ASN A 102 -8.29 -3.57 -22.31
C ASN A 102 -9.24 -4.53 -21.58
N SER A 103 -8.72 -5.45 -20.77
CA SER A 103 -9.53 -6.39 -20.00
C SER A 103 -8.73 -7.08 -18.89
N ILE A 104 -9.45 -7.62 -17.90
CA ILE A 104 -8.88 -8.44 -16.83
C ILE A 104 -9.41 -9.87 -16.93
N ILE A 105 -8.55 -10.84 -16.63
CA ILE A 105 -8.93 -12.23 -16.36
C ILE A 105 -8.60 -12.49 -14.89
N LEU A 106 -9.60 -12.84 -14.09
CA LEU A 106 -9.41 -13.27 -12.71
C LEU A 106 -9.40 -14.80 -12.65
N THR A 107 -8.37 -15.36 -12.05
CA THR A 107 -8.20 -16.80 -11.94
C THR A 107 -8.97 -17.38 -10.75
N HIS A 108 -9.08 -16.63 -9.66
CA HIS A 108 -9.77 -17.03 -8.43
C HIS A 108 -10.14 -15.80 -7.57
N ASP A 109 -10.86 -16.02 -6.47
CA ASP A 109 -11.48 -15.00 -5.61
C ASP A 109 -10.62 -14.57 -4.42
N HIS A 110 -9.41 -15.10 -4.26
CA HIS A 110 -8.57 -14.75 -3.12
C HIS A 110 -7.89 -13.38 -3.28
N ALA A 111 -7.42 -12.87 -2.15
CA ALA A 111 -6.92 -11.52 -2.02
C ALA A 111 -5.74 -11.18 -2.95
N ASP A 112 -4.91 -12.18 -3.24
CA ASP A 112 -3.77 -12.11 -4.15
C ASP A 112 -4.15 -12.08 -5.64
N ALA A 113 -5.43 -12.28 -5.97
CA ALA A 113 -5.95 -12.13 -7.33
C ALA A 113 -6.87 -10.92 -7.52
N ILE A 114 -7.58 -10.46 -6.46
CA ILE A 114 -8.67 -9.49 -6.62
C ILE A 114 -8.54 -8.16 -5.84
N LEU A 115 -7.68 -8.04 -4.83
CA LEU A 115 -7.69 -6.82 -3.99
C LEU A 115 -7.13 -5.56 -4.67
N GLY A 116 -6.56 -5.68 -5.86
CA GLY A 116 -6.18 -4.56 -6.73
C GLY A 116 -7.33 -4.07 -7.63
N LEU A 117 -8.52 -4.68 -7.59
CA LEU A 117 -9.68 -4.25 -8.40
C LEU A 117 -10.05 -2.77 -8.14
N ASP A 118 -9.89 -2.29 -6.90
CA ASP A 118 -10.17 -0.89 -6.53
C ASP A 118 -9.20 0.12 -7.18
N ASP A 119 -8.09 -0.34 -7.76
CA ASP A 119 -7.09 0.50 -8.43
C ASP A 119 -7.20 0.44 -9.97
N ILE A 120 -8.18 -0.30 -10.53
CA ILE A 120 -8.32 -0.45 -12.00
C ILE A 120 -8.62 0.87 -12.71
N TRP A 121 -9.39 1.76 -12.08
CA TRP A 121 -9.75 3.06 -12.64
C TRP A 121 -8.52 3.90 -13.03
N ILE A 122 -7.35 3.61 -12.42
CA ILE A 122 -6.07 4.23 -12.70
C ILE A 122 -5.57 3.85 -14.11
N ILE A 123 -5.88 2.66 -14.60
CA ILE A 123 -5.36 2.12 -15.88
C ILE A 123 -6.41 1.93 -16.97
N GLN A 124 -7.60 2.53 -16.80
CA GLN A 124 -8.64 2.55 -17.84
C GLN A 124 -8.38 3.64 -18.90
N PRO A 125 -8.65 3.39 -20.20
CA PRO A 125 -8.55 4.42 -21.24
C PRO A 125 -9.34 5.69 -20.89
N SER A 126 -8.87 6.86 -21.34
CA SER A 126 -9.53 8.15 -21.04
C SER A 126 -10.98 8.22 -21.56
N ASP A 127 -11.25 7.54 -22.68
CA ASP A 127 -12.55 7.54 -23.38
C ASP A 127 -13.60 6.68 -22.65
N TYR A 128 -13.19 5.85 -21.68
CA TYR A 128 -14.12 5.11 -20.82
C TYR A 128 -14.91 6.04 -19.88
N LYS A 129 -14.49 7.30 -19.72
CA LYS A 129 -15.19 8.29 -18.89
C LYS A 129 -16.41 8.92 -19.57
N SER A 130 -16.58 8.76 -20.89
CA SER A 130 -17.54 9.56 -21.66
C SER A 130 -18.64 8.81 -22.40
N ASP A 131 -18.79 7.49 -22.28
CA ASP A 131 -19.99 6.77 -22.72
C ASP A 131 -19.99 5.39 -22.03
N PHE A 132 -21.03 5.05 -21.26
CA PHE A 132 -21.47 3.79 -20.62
C PHE A 132 -20.77 2.42 -20.89
N GLY A 133 -19.50 2.37 -21.25
CA GLY A 133 -18.70 1.18 -21.45
C GLY A 133 -18.33 0.59 -20.11
N LYS A 134 -18.75 -0.65 -19.84
CA LYS A 134 -18.30 -1.41 -18.67
C LYS A 134 -16.95 -2.02 -18.98
N PHE A 135 -15.99 -1.86 -18.07
CA PHE A 135 -14.64 -2.40 -18.24
C PHE A 135 -14.69 -3.95 -18.19
N PRO A 136 -14.22 -4.69 -19.22
CA PRO A 136 -14.38 -6.14 -19.26
C PRO A 136 -13.55 -6.86 -18.21
N VAL A 137 -14.22 -7.64 -17.36
CA VAL A 137 -13.61 -8.56 -16.40
C VAL A 137 -14.15 -9.97 -16.69
N TYR A 138 -13.24 -10.90 -16.96
CA TYR A 138 -13.54 -12.30 -17.23
C TYR A 138 -13.19 -13.14 -16.01
N LEU A 139 -14.16 -13.95 -15.57
CA LEU A 139 -14.02 -14.84 -14.43
C LEU A 139 -15.02 -15.98 -14.54
N THR A 140 -14.81 -17.04 -13.76
CA THR A 140 -15.77 -18.15 -13.72
C THR A 140 -17.01 -17.77 -12.90
N GLN A 141 -18.14 -18.46 -13.13
CA GLN A 141 -19.33 -18.30 -12.31
C GLN A 141 -19.07 -18.59 -10.83
N PHE A 142 -18.18 -19.56 -10.54
CA PHE A 142 -17.77 -19.89 -9.18
C PHE A 142 -17.05 -18.71 -8.52
N THR A 143 -16.06 -18.14 -9.20
CA THR A 143 -15.32 -16.95 -8.73
C THR A 143 -16.26 -15.76 -8.52
N MET A 144 -17.20 -15.53 -9.46
CA MET A 144 -18.18 -14.46 -9.33
C MET A 144 -19.09 -14.68 -8.13
N GLY A 145 -19.57 -15.92 -7.94
CA GLY A 145 -20.36 -16.32 -6.78
C GLY A 145 -19.63 -16.03 -5.47
N ARG A 146 -18.34 -16.37 -5.37
CA ARG A 146 -17.53 -16.10 -4.18
C ARG A 146 -17.29 -14.61 -3.92
N ILE A 147 -17.06 -13.83 -4.98
CA ILE A 147 -16.90 -12.37 -4.89
C ILE A 147 -18.21 -11.70 -4.42
N ILE A 148 -19.37 -12.13 -4.93
CA ILE A 148 -20.69 -11.58 -4.57
C ILE A 148 -21.20 -12.10 -3.22
N GLU A 149 -20.99 -13.38 -2.90
CA GLU A 149 -21.38 -13.96 -1.60
C GLU A 149 -20.60 -13.33 -0.45
N GLY A 150 -19.40 -12.81 -0.73
CA GLY A 150 -18.70 -11.89 0.15
C GLY A 150 -19.31 -10.49 0.25
N ASP A 151 -20.52 -10.27 -0.30
CA ASP A 151 -21.21 -8.97 -0.33
C ASP A 151 -22.72 -9.05 0.04
N THR A 152 -23.36 -10.22 0.14
CA THR A 152 -24.79 -10.29 0.53
C THR A 152 -25.25 -11.60 1.19
N ASP A 153 -25.89 -11.48 2.36
CA ASP A 153 -26.81 -12.47 2.96
C ASP A 153 -28.21 -12.42 2.29
N LYS A 154 -28.31 -12.34 0.96
CA LYS A 154 -29.58 -12.55 0.23
C LYS A 154 -29.37 -13.18 -1.16
N PRO A 155 -30.08 -14.27 -1.49
CA PRO A 155 -30.04 -14.84 -2.83
C PRO A 155 -30.70 -13.89 -3.84
N PHE A 156 -29.94 -13.47 -4.86
CA PHE A 156 -30.51 -12.83 -6.03
C PHE A 156 -31.14 -13.91 -6.92
N VAL A 157 -32.46 -13.88 -7.09
CA VAL A 157 -33.16 -14.67 -8.09
C VAL A 157 -32.83 -14.05 -9.45
N SER A 158 -32.03 -14.77 -10.25
CA SER A 158 -31.65 -14.35 -11.60
C SER A 158 -32.89 -14.24 -12.49
N SER A 159 -33.28 -13.01 -12.86
CA SER A 159 -34.12 -12.81 -14.03
C SER A 159 -33.26 -12.98 -15.30
N GLY A 160 -33.18 -14.22 -15.79
CA GLY A 160 -33.15 -14.52 -17.23
C GLY A 160 -31.91 -14.14 -18.05
N LEU A 161 -30.69 -14.30 -17.53
CA LEU A 161 -29.49 -14.35 -18.38
C LEU A 161 -28.82 -15.71 -18.24
N GLU A 162 -29.05 -16.59 -19.21
CA GLU A 162 -28.25 -17.82 -19.38
C GLU A 162 -26.83 -17.42 -19.80
N PHE A 163 -25.86 -17.64 -18.91
CA PHE A 163 -24.44 -17.51 -19.24
C PHE A 163 -23.83 -18.89 -19.45
N VAL A 164 -23.28 -19.11 -20.64
CA VAL A 164 -22.54 -20.34 -20.99
C VAL A 164 -21.09 -20.19 -20.51
N PRO A 165 -20.58 -21.06 -19.62
CA PRO A 165 -19.20 -21.00 -19.16
C PRO A 165 -18.23 -21.35 -20.31
N LEU A 166 -17.41 -20.39 -20.72
CA LEU A 166 -16.34 -20.64 -21.69
C LEU A 166 -15.00 -20.86 -20.96
N PRO A 167 -14.27 -21.96 -21.24
CA PRO A 167 -12.92 -22.17 -20.69
C PRO A 167 -11.99 -21.01 -21.05
N VAL A 168 -10.99 -20.70 -20.21
CA VAL A 168 -9.97 -19.63 -20.46
C VAL A 168 -9.34 -19.73 -21.86
N ARG A 169 -9.13 -20.96 -22.36
CA ARG A 169 -8.67 -21.21 -23.75
C ARG A 169 -9.63 -20.65 -24.81
N ALA A 170 -10.93 -20.74 -24.60
CA ALA A 170 -11.95 -20.23 -25.50
C ALA A 170 -12.06 -18.70 -25.44
N ILE A 171 -11.84 -18.08 -24.27
CA ILE A 171 -11.78 -16.61 -24.13
C ILE A 171 -10.58 -16.06 -24.91
N VAL A 172 -9.40 -16.64 -24.68
CA VAL A 172 -8.17 -16.32 -25.43
C VAL A 172 -8.36 -16.55 -26.93
N ALA A 173 -8.98 -17.66 -27.35
CA ALA A 173 -9.25 -17.91 -28.77
C ALA A 173 -10.29 -16.94 -29.37
N SER A 174 -11.30 -16.53 -28.59
CA SER A 174 -12.35 -15.60 -29.04
C SER A 174 -11.84 -14.16 -29.22
N TYR A 175 -10.84 -13.76 -28.43
CA TYR A 175 -10.21 -12.44 -28.53
C TYR A 175 -9.10 -12.37 -29.60
N LEU A 176 -8.42 -13.48 -29.87
CA LEU A 176 -7.22 -13.56 -30.72
C LEU A 176 -7.48 -13.95 -32.19
N GLY A 177 -8.73 -13.89 -32.67
CA GLY A 177 -9.02 -14.01 -34.10
C GLY A 177 -8.41 -15.23 -34.80
N GLY A 178 -8.41 -16.39 -34.16
CA GLY A 178 -8.24 -17.71 -34.80
C GLY A 178 -7.03 -18.01 -35.70
N LYS A 179 -6.02 -17.14 -35.85
CA LYS A 179 -4.96 -17.35 -36.87
C LYS A 179 -3.55 -16.86 -36.52
N GLN A 180 -3.05 -16.95 -35.28
CA GLN A 180 -1.59 -16.88 -35.06
C GLN A 180 -1.09 -17.87 -34.01
N LYS A 181 0.03 -18.53 -34.31
CA LYS A 181 0.75 -19.43 -33.39
C LYS A 181 1.44 -18.58 -32.32
N LEU A 182 0.99 -18.69 -31.08
CA LEU A 182 1.70 -18.17 -29.92
C LEU A 182 3.02 -18.94 -29.75
N HIS A 183 4.15 -18.29 -30.08
CA HIS A 183 5.47 -18.83 -29.81
C HIS A 183 5.81 -18.59 -28.33
N ILE A 184 5.42 -19.55 -27.49
CA ILE A 184 5.91 -19.64 -26.12
C ILE A 184 7.34 -20.18 -26.20
N TYR A 185 8.35 -19.39 -25.87
CA TYR A 185 9.71 -19.88 -25.64
C TYR A 185 9.74 -20.51 -24.24
N PRO A 186 9.86 -21.84 -24.10
CA PRO A 186 9.91 -22.46 -22.80
C PRO A 186 11.30 -22.21 -22.18
N THR A 187 11.35 -21.53 -21.05
CA THR A 187 12.47 -21.70 -20.12
C THR A 187 12.33 -23.08 -19.47
N SER A 188 13.05 -24.02 -20.07
CA SER A 188 13.39 -25.37 -19.61
C SER A 188 12.33 -26.47 -19.72
N ARG A 189 12.82 -27.63 -20.16
CA ARG A 189 12.11 -28.86 -20.52
C ARG A 189 12.00 -29.83 -19.32
N ASP A 190 12.09 -29.32 -18.09
CA ASP A 190 12.33 -30.15 -16.90
C ASP A 190 11.13 -30.32 -15.96
N PHE A 191 9.95 -29.85 -16.32
CA PHE A 191 8.76 -30.05 -15.47
C PHE A 191 7.93 -31.30 -15.83
N TYR A 192 8.29 -32.03 -16.89
CA TYR A 192 7.48 -33.16 -17.38
C TYR A 192 7.82 -34.53 -16.78
N LEU A 193 8.79 -34.61 -15.86
CA LEU A 193 9.13 -35.85 -15.16
C LEU A 193 9.29 -35.58 -13.66
N LYS A 194 8.17 -35.22 -13.01
CA LYS A 194 8.07 -35.41 -11.56
C LYS A 194 8.31 -36.90 -11.27
N LEU A 195 9.25 -37.16 -10.37
CA LEU A 195 9.00 -38.14 -9.30
C LEU A 195 8.66 -39.57 -9.79
N SER A 196 9.36 -40.07 -10.79
CA SER A 196 9.43 -41.50 -11.03
C SER A 196 10.88 -41.90 -11.24
N MET A 197 11.37 -42.80 -10.38
CA MET A 197 12.68 -43.47 -10.44
C MET A 197 13.81 -42.66 -9.75
N LEU A 198 13.86 -42.65 -8.41
CA LEU A 198 14.63 -43.61 -7.61
C LEU A 198 16.09 -43.79 -8.11
N MET A 199 17.03 -43.31 -7.29
CA MET A 199 18.44 -43.73 -7.23
C MET A 199 18.61 -45.24 -7.50
N PRO A 200 19.65 -45.71 -8.22
CA PRO A 200 21.01 -45.72 -7.64
C PRO A 200 22.17 -45.75 -8.67
N SER A 201 22.91 -44.65 -8.85
CA SER A 201 24.32 -44.69 -9.29
C SER A 201 24.96 -43.29 -9.30
N PHE A 202 24.87 -42.60 -8.17
CA PHE A 202 25.50 -41.29 -7.93
C PHE A 202 26.98 -41.42 -7.47
N LEU A 203 27.75 -42.36 -8.01
CA LEU A 203 29.12 -42.66 -7.52
C LEU A 203 30.16 -42.96 -8.61
N ALA A 204 30.09 -42.38 -9.80
CA ALA A 204 31.10 -42.68 -10.84
C ALA A 204 31.58 -41.52 -11.75
N ALA A 205 31.18 -40.26 -11.55
CA ALA A 205 31.53 -39.20 -12.52
C ALA A 205 31.99 -37.86 -11.92
N ILE A 206 32.62 -37.88 -10.74
CA ILE A 206 33.50 -36.76 -10.32
C ILE A 206 34.93 -37.26 -10.37
N SER A 207 35.47 -37.30 -11.59
CA SER A 207 36.89 -37.41 -11.85
C SER A 207 37.15 -36.70 -13.18
N LYS A 208 37.99 -35.66 -13.11
CA LYS A 208 38.56 -34.86 -14.21
C LYS A 208 37.70 -33.71 -14.73
N SER A 209 37.84 -32.57 -14.07
CA SER A 209 38.58 -31.45 -14.65
C SER A 209 38.69 -30.34 -13.61
N GLY A 210 39.90 -30.06 -13.19
CA GLY A 210 40.20 -28.93 -12.31
C GLY A 210 40.25 -27.60 -13.07
N ALA A 211 40.43 -26.56 -12.27
CA ALA A 211 40.74 -25.17 -12.56
C ALA A 211 39.55 -24.23 -12.76
N GLY A 212 39.46 -23.23 -11.88
CA GLY A 212 38.64 -22.04 -12.04
C GLY A 212 38.13 -21.44 -10.74
N GLN A 213 39.03 -21.01 -9.86
CA GLN A 213 38.71 -20.23 -8.66
C GLN A 213 38.09 -18.88 -9.09
N LEU A 214 36.79 -18.71 -8.85
CA LEU A 214 36.11 -17.41 -8.92
C LEU A 214 36.11 -16.85 -7.51
N ASP A 215 37.08 -15.99 -7.22
CA ASP A 215 37.10 -15.20 -6.00
C ASP A 215 35.89 -14.27 -5.99
N LEU A 216 34.90 -14.62 -5.18
CA LEU A 216 33.74 -13.80 -4.87
C LEU A 216 34.24 -12.65 -3.97
N LEU A 217 34.56 -11.51 -4.58
CA LEU A 217 34.73 -10.25 -3.87
C LEU A 217 33.36 -9.84 -3.32
N ILE A 218 33.06 -10.32 -2.12
CA ILE A 218 32.06 -9.72 -1.24
C ILE A 218 32.56 -8.31 -0.96
N LEU A 219 31.97 -7.32 -1.63
CA LEU A 219 31.98 -5.96 -1.12
C LEU A 219 31.21 -6.01 0.20
N GLU A 220 31.94 -6.17 1.30
CA GLU A 220 31.47 -5.74 2.61
C GLU A 220 31.04 -4.28 2.42
N ALA A 221 29.73 -4.05 2.46
CA ALA A 221 29.20 -2.73 2.66
C ALA A 221 29.70 -2.29 4.04
N ASN A 222 30.86 -1.63 4.05
CA ASN A 222 31.30 -0.80 5.15
C ASN A 222 30.17 0.17 5.44
N SER A 223 29.40 -0.16 6.48
CA SER A 223 29.09 0.75 7.58
C SER A 223 29.26 2.22 7.20
N LEU A 224 28.19 2.83 6.66
CA LEU A 224 27.86 4.20 7.00
C LEU A 224 27.21 4.21 8.39
N HIS A 225 27.94 3.67 9.37
CA HIS A 225 27.79 4.02 10.75
C HIS A 225 28.69 5.24 10.95
N GLY A 226 28.07 6.42 11.02
CA GLY A 226 28.49 7.29 12.10
C GLY A 226 28.04 6.60 13.36
N GLU A 227 28.95 5.91 14.06
CA GLU A 227 28.68 5.58 15.45
C GLU A 227 28.35 6.88 16.18
N PRO A 228 27.22 7.00 16.88
CA PRO A 228 27.13 8.04 17.90
C PRO A 228 28.25 7.73 18.90
N PRO A 229 28.97 8.74 19.41
CA PRO A 229 30.01 8.48 20.41
C PRO A 229 29.39 7.65 21.53
N ALA A 230 30.06 6.54 21.87
CA ALA A 230 29.77 5.76 23.07
C ALA A 230 29.90 6.71 24.28
N GLY A 231 28.76 7.28 24.65
CA GLY A 231 28.57 8.08 25.83
C GLY A 231 27.30 7.55 26.49
N ASP A 232 27.46 7.09 27.72
CA ASP A 232 26.38 6.74 28.64
C ASP A 232 25.46 7.95 28.87
N ASN A 233 24.55 8.20 27.94
CA ASN A 233 23.42 9.10 28.03
C ASN A 233 22.35 8.61 27.04
N ALA A 234 21.84 7.40 27.25
CA ALA A 234 20.59 7.00 26.62
C ALA A 234 19.53 8.04 27.05
N SER A 235 19.00 8.78 26.08
CA SER A 235 17.86 9.67 26.31
C SER A 235 16.77 8.86 27.02
N PRO A 236 16.04 9.43 28.00
CA PRO A 236 14.96 8.70 28.64
C PRO A 236 14.01 8.17 27.55
N PRO A 237 13.49 6.93 27.72
CA PRO A 237 12.57 6.36 26.76
C PRO A 237 11.41 7.35 26.62
N SER A 238 11.11 7.72 25.37
CA SER A 238 10.17 8.79 25.07
C SER A 238 9.23 8.36 23.98
N SER A 239 7.97 8.75 24.14
CA SER A 239 6.94 8.54 23.14
C SER A 239 7.28 9.26 21.84
N SER A 240 6.78 8.73 20.73
CA SER A 240 6.93 9.38 19.43
C SER A 240 5.79 9.02 18.48
N VAL A 241 5.58 9.88 17.48
CA VAL A 241 4.67 9.60 16.37
C VAL A 241 5.48 9.45 15.08
N ILE A 242 5.18 8.42 14.30
CA ILE A 242 5.85 8.05 13.06
C ILE A 242 4.83 8.09 11.92
N PHE A 243 5.10 8.90 10.92
CA PHE A 243 4.24 9.05 9.74
C PHE A 243 4.50 7.90 8.78
N LEU A 244 3.70 6.84 8.84
CA LEU A 244 3.84 5.69 7.94
C LEU A 244 3.52 6.08 6.50
N GLY A 245 2.52 6.94 6.31
CA GLY A 245 2.22 7.56 5.02
C GLY A 245 1.60 8.94 5.19
N THR A 246 1.83 9.83 4.21
CA THR A 246 1.33 11.21 4.24
C THR A 246 0.56 11.63 2.98
N GLY A 247 0.30 10.69 2.08
CA GLY A 247 -0.39 10.92 0.81
C GLY A 247 -1.90 10.76 0.89
N CYS A 248 -2.57 11.14 -0.20
CA CYS A 248 -4.02 10.97 -0.37
C CYS A 248 -4.42 9.51 -0.65
N SER A 249 -5.71 9.28 -0.94
CA SER A 249 -6.27 7.95 -1.25
C SER A 249 -5.63 7.25 -2.46
N ALA A 250 -5.10 7.99 -3.42
CA ALA A 250 -4.40 7.42 -4.59
C ALA A 250 -2.94 7.00 -4.28
N ALA A 251 -2.38 7.48 -3.16
CA ALA A 251 -0.94 7.52 -2.89
C ALA A 251 -0.15 8.25 -4.01
N LEU A 252 1.10 8.61 -3.74
CA LEU A 252 1.99 9.22 -4.70
C LEU A 252 3.22 8.33 -4.94
N PRO A 253 3.69 8.23 -6.19
CA PRO A 253 3.14 8.81 -7.41
C PRO A 253 1.74 8.30 -7.78
N ASP A 254 0.91 9.18 -8.36
CA ASP A 254 -0.30 8.74 -9.07
C ASP A 254 0.14 8.11 -10.39
N THR A 255 -0.12 6.82 -10.55
CA THR A 255 0.44 6.07 -11.68
C THR A 255 -0.15 6.51 -13.03
N ARG A 256 -1.34 7.15 -13.06
CA ARG A 256 -1.92 7.75 -14.29
C ARG A 256 -1.00 8.79 -14.89
N CYS A 257 -0.41 9.62 -14.06
CA CYS A 257 0.49 10.68 -14.48
C CYS A 257 1.78 10.15 -15.11
N LEU A 258 2.12 8.88 -14.86
CA LEU A 258 3.33 8.25 -15.34
C LEU A 258 3.09 7.41 -16.59
N ILE A 259 1.97 6.68 -16.66
CA ILE A 259 1.67 5.78 -17.78
C ILE A 259 0.98 6.48 -18.95
N ARG A 260 0.29 7.61 -18.72
CA ARG A 260 -0.36 8.39 -19.78
C ARG A 260 0.54 9.56 -20.15
N PRO A 261 1.13 9.56 -21.35
CA PRO A 261 1.96 10.68 -21.79
C PRO A 261 1.09 11.93 -21.96
N SER A 262 1.24 12.90 -21.06
CA SER A 262 0.82 14.28 -21.26
C SER A 262 1.94 15.06 -21.96
N ALA A 263 1.58 16.14 -22.67
CA ALA A 263 2.58 17.03 -23.30
C ALA A 263 3.60 17.57 -22.29
N THR A 264 3.15 17.79 -21.05
CA THR A 264 4.00 18.13 -19.90
C THR A 264 3.80 17.08 -18.81
N PRO A 265 4.83 16.29 -18.44
CA PRO A 265 4.73 15.32 -17.35
C PRO A 265 4.36 15.97 -16.02
N CYS A 266 3.63 15.25 -15.16
CA CYS A 266 3.35 15.75 -13.81
C CYS A 266 4.66 15.89 -13.02
N PRO A 267 5.00 17.09 -12.51
CA PRO A 267 6.28 17.33 -11.87
C PRO A 267 6.44 16.51 -10.58
N VAL A 268 5.41 16.47 -9.72
CA VAL A 268 5.47 15.75 -8.44
C VAL A 268 5.54 14.24 -8.65
N CYS A 269 4.72 13.67 -9.54
CA CYS A 269 4.77 12.23 -9.80
C CYS A 269 6.09 11.81 -10.46
N SER A 270 6.65 12.64 -11.34
CA SER A 270 7.97 12.38 -11.96
C SER A 270 9.10 12.46 -10.94
N LEU A 271 9.05 13.44 -10.03
CA LEU A 271 9.98 13.51 -8.90
C LEU A 271 9.78 12.35 -7.93
N GLY A 272 8.56 11.87 -7.74
CA GLY A 272 8.26 10.75 -6.85
C GLY A 272 8.95 9.44 -7.26
N ILE A 273 9.36 9.28 -8.52
CA ILE A 273 10.12 8.10 -8.99
C ILE A 273 11.60 8.38 -9.24
N SER A 274 12.09 9.60 -9.00
CA SER A 274 13.48 9.98 -9.33
C SER A 274 14.52 9.49 -8.32
N LEU A 275 14.08 9.15 -7.11
CA LEU A 275 14.88 8.63 -6.01
C LEU A 275 14.19 7.41 -5.40
N PRO A 276 14.95 6.51 -4.72
CA PRO A 276 14.36 5.43 -3.93
C PRO A 276 13.29 5.96 -2.97
N PRO A 277 12.15 5.26 -2.79
CA PRO A 277 11.04 5.72 -1.96
C PRO A 277 11.44 6.18 -0.56
N GLU A 278 12.40 5.51 0.08
CA GLU A 278 12.87 5.80 1.44
C GLU A 278 13.58 7.16 1.54
N GLN A 279 14.07 7.70 0.43
CA GLN A 279 14.81 8.96 0.35
C GLN A 279 14.00 10.06 -0.35
N ASN A 280 12.73 9.80 -0.68
CA ASN A 280 11.94 10.66 -1.54
C ASN A 280 10.68 11.18 -0.84
N PRO A 281 10.64 12.44 -0.38
CA PRO A 281 9.48 12.99 0.31
C PRO A 281 8.27 13.26 -0.61
N ASN A 282 8.44 13.13 -1.93
CA ASN A 282 7.36 13.18 -2.92
C ASN A 282 6.79 11.78 -3.23
N TYR A 283 7.43 10.70 -2.75
CA TYR A 283 6.85 9.37 -2.74
C TYR A 283 6.06 9.19 -1.43
N ARG A 284 4.73 9.08 -1.53
CA ARG A 284 3.83 9.15 -0.37
C ARG A 284 2.86 7.98 -0.36
N CYS A 285 2.95 7.13 0.64
CA CYS A 285 1.95 6.10 0.92
C CYS A 285 0.63 6.73 1.37
N ASN A 286 -0.46 5.95 1.40
CA ASN A 286 -1.73 6.41 1.98
C ASN A 286 -1.52 6.89 3.42
N THR A 287 -2.22 7.95 3.79
CA THR A 287 -2.18 8.51 5.15
C THR A 287 -2.35 7.42 6.21
N SER A 288 -1.39 7.34 7.13
CA SER A 288 -1.36 6.40 8.25
C SER A 288 -0.32 6.86 9.27
N LEU A 289 -0.64 6.73 10.56
CA LEU A 289 0.21 7.15 11.67
C LEU A 289 0.49 5.96 12.59
N LEU A 290 1.74 5.82 13.04
CA LEU A 290 2.11 4.92 14.12
C LEU A 290 2.48 5.74 15.36
N ILE A 291 1.85 5.45 16.48
CA ILE A 291 2.20 5.99 17.79
C ILE A 291 3.06 4.94 18.49
N ASP A 292 4.30 5.29 18.78
CA ASP A 292 5.20 4.56 19.66
C ASP A 292 5.06 5.18 21.06
N TYR A 293 4.16 4.63 21.86
CA TYR A 293 3.82 5.12 23.20
C TYR A 293 4.71 4.44 24.24
N CYS A 294 5.54 5.22 24.91
CA CYS A 294 6.30 4.79 26.08
C CYS A 294 5.44 5.05 27.33
N ASP A 295 5.04 3.98 28.01
CA ASP A 295 4.31 4.04 29.28
C ASP A 295 5.24 4.46 30.43
N ASP A 296 4.67 4.76 31.60
CA ASP A 296 5.38 5.23 32.79
C ASP A 296 6.41 4.21 33.32
N ASP A 297 6.24 2.92 33.00
CA ASP A 297 7.18 1.85 33.35
C ASP A 297 8.33 1.67 32.33
N GLY A 298 8.35 2.49 31.27
CA GLY A 298 9.32 2.43 30.18
C GLY A 298 8.98 1.41 29.08
N THR A 299 7.84 0.72 29.17
CA THR A 299 7.37 -0.22 28.14
C THR A 299 6.84 0.53 26.93
N HIS A 300 7.26 0.09 25.74
CA HIS A 300 6.76 0.62 24.47
C HIS A 300 5.51 -0.15 23.99
N LYS A 301 4.53 0.61 23.52
CA LYS A 301 3.27 0.15 22.92
C LYS A 301 3.07 0.80 21.55
N TYR A 302 2.70 0.01 20.57
CA TYR A 302 2.60 0.45 19.18
C TYR A 302 1.15 0.49 18.71
N ILE A 303 0.65 1.69 18.44
CA ILE A 303 -0.74 1.94 18.04
C ILE A 303 -0.74 2.50 16.63
N ILE A 304 -1.44 1.86 15.69
CA ILE A 304 -1.62 2.40 14.33
C ILE A 304 -2.93 3.15 14.25
N ILE A 305 -2.94 4.30 13.59
CA ILE A 305 -4.13 4.96 13.08
C ILE A 305 -4.16 4.77 11.56
N ASP A 306 -5.20 4.09 11.10
CA ASP A 306 -5.49 3.69 9.72
C ASP A 306 -4.51 2.69 9.08
N VAL A 307 -5.09 1.65 8.47
CA VAL A 307 -4.38 0.62 7.69
C VAL A 307 -4.90 0.65 6.26
N GLY A 308 -4.16 1.33 5.38
CA GLY A 308 -4.55 1.56 3.98
C GLY A 308 -3.98 0.54 2.98
N LYS A 309 -4.21 0.79 1.69
CA LYS A 309 -3.76 -0.08 0.58
C LYS A 309 -2.24 -0.25 0.53
N THR A 310 -1.51 0.80 0.90
CA THR A 310 -0.04 0.81 0.94
C THR A 310 0.55 0.23 2.22
N PHE A 311 -0.24 -0.35 3.12
CA PHE A 311 0.25 -0.79 4.43
C PHE A 311 1.42 -1.77 4.36
N ARG A 312 1.42 -2.69 3.39
CA ARG A 312 2.57 -3.59 3.18
C ARG A 312 3.86 -2.81 2.95
N GLU A 313 3.81 -1.81 2.06
CA GLU A 313 4.96 -0.98 1.72
C GLU A 313 5.42 -0.15 2.92
N GLN A 314 4.47 0.35 3.72
CA GLN A 314 4.76 1.06 4.97
C GLN A 314 5.47 0.15 5.99
N VAL A 315 5.06 -1.12 6.10
CA VAL A 315 5.74 -2.11 6.95
C VAL A 315 7.16 -2.36 6.46
N LEU A 316 7.35 -2.61 5.17
CA LEU A 316 8.68 -2.87 4.61
C LEU A 316 9.64 -1.69 4.81
N ARG A 317 9.16 -0.46 4.62
CA ARG A 317 9.98 0.75 4.73
C ARG A 317 10.23 1.12 6.17
N TRP A 318 9.17 1.23 6.99
CA TRP A 318 9.24 1.96 8.25
C TRP A 318 9.27 1.07 9.48
N PHE A 319 8.66 -0.11 9.46
CA PHE A 319 8.77 -1.03 10.60
C PHE A 319 10.18 -1.60 10.69
N VAL A 320 10.76 -1.97 9.55
CA VAL A 320 12.15 -2.46 9.49
C VAL A 320 13.12 -1.34 9.86
N HIS A 321 12.93 -0.13 9.33
CA HIS A 321 13.81 1.01 9.60
C HIS A 321 13.77 1.45 11.07
N HIS A 322 12.57 1.60 11.65
CA HIS A 322 12.39 2.03 13.04
C HIS A 322 12.42 0.86 14.05
N LYS A 323 12.69 -0.37 13.58
CA LYS A 323 12.74 -1.59 14.39
C LYS A 323 11.47 -1.84 15.21
N ILE A 324 10.31 -1.59 14.59
CA ILE A 324 9.00 -1.80 15.21
C ILE A 324 8.68 -3.30 15.18
N PRO A 325 8.57 -3.97 16.33
CA PRO A 325 8.54 -5.43 16.41
C PRO A 325 7.13 -6.03 16.28
N TRP A 326 6.09 -5.28 16.62
CA TRP A 326 4.68 -5.66 16.52
C TRP A 326 3.78 -4.43 16.60
N VAL A 327 2.47 -4.64 16.56
CA VAL A 327 1.42 -3.61 16.76
C VAL A 327 0.48 -4.12 17.85
N ASP A 328 0.26 -3.32 18.89
CA ASP A 328 -0.63 -3.67 20.01
C ASP A 328 -2.11 -3.39 19.67
N SER A 329 -2.39 -2.34 18.88
CA SER A 329 -3.76 -1.97 18.50
C SER A 329 -3.84 -1.15 17.22
N VAL A 330 -4.99 -1.22 16.53
CA VAL A 330 -5.28 -0.43 15.33
C VAL A 330 -6.55 0.38 15.56
N LEU A 331 -6.48 1.69 15.27
CA LEU A 331 -7.59 2.63 15.25
C LEU A 331 -7.92 2.98 13.80
N THR A 332 -9.19 3.26 13.51
CA THR A 332 -9.64 3.67 12.18
C THR A 332 -10.42 4.98 12.25
N THR A 333 -10.09 5.92 11.37
CA THR A 333 -10.77 7.23 11.27
C THR A 333 -12.07 7.16 10.47
N PHE A 334 -12.17 6.19 9.54
CA PHE A 334 -13.31 6.03 8.64
C PHE A 334 -14.33 4.99 9.10
N GLY A 335 -15.61 5.39 9.08
CA GLY A 335 -16.78 4.53 9.22
C GLY A 335 -18.01 5.39 9.47
N TRP A 336 -19.21 5.00 9.01
CA TRP A 336 -20.40 5.67 9.54
C TRP A 336 -20.56 5.23 11.00
N PHE A 337 -20.51 6.16 11.95
CA PHE A 337 -20.66 5.84 13.37
C PHE A 337 -22.11 6.03 13.80
N ASN A 338 -22.90 4.98 13.60
CA ASN A 338 -24.15 4.75 14.31
C ASN A 338 -24.13 3.27 14.70
N GLN A 339 -24.72 2.85 15.82
CA GLN A 339 -24.69 1.44 16.28
C GLN A 339 -25.12 0.41 15.21
N ARG A 340 -25.97 0.82 14.25
CA ARG A 340 -26.38 0.00 13.10
C ARG A 340 -25.29 -0.21 12.04
N VAL A 341 -24.28 0.65 11.96
CA VAL A 341 -23.21 0.61 10.97
C VAL A 341 -21.90 0.03 11.50
N ALA A 342 -21.61 0.06 12.79
CA ALA A 342 -20.54 -0.82 13.33
C ALA A 342 -20.84 -2.30 12.99
N ALA A 343 -22.11 -2.69 13.07
CA ALA A 343 -22.58 -3.98 12.57
C ALA A 343 -22.46 -4.11 11.04
N MET A 344 -22.60 -3.03 10.26
CA MET A 344 -22.43 -3.04 8.79
C MET A 344 -20.96 -3.02 8.35
N MET A 345 -20.03 -2.38 9.07
CA MET A 345 -18.59 -2.48 8.82
C MET A 345 -18.06 -3.82 9.27
N SER A 346 -18.47 -4.29 10.46
CA SER A 346 -18.21 -5.67 10.86
C SER A 346 -18.83 -6.65 9.86
N ALA A 347 -20.02 -6.38 9.31
CA ALA A 347 -20.62 -7.19 8.24
C ALA A 347 -19.88 -7.06 6.91
N ASN A 348 -19.41 -5.88 6.50
CA ASN A 348 -18.64 -5.65 5.26
C ASN A 348 -17.24 -6.28 5.36
N VAL A 349 -16.61 -6.21 6.53
CA VAL A 349 -15.36 -6.90 6.80
C VAL A 349 -15.61 -8.40 6.93
N ALA A 350 -16.68 -8.84 7.59
CA ALA A 350 -17.04 -10.26 7.66
C ALA A 350 -17.49 -10.83 6.31
N SER A 351 -18.03 -10.00 5.42
CA SER A 351 -18.45 -10.44 4.10
C SER A 351 -17.23 -10.53 3.18
N ARG A 352 -16.36 -9.52 3.17
CA ARG A 352 -15.15 -9.49 2.33
C ARG A 352 -14.00 -10.32 2.87
N PHE A 353 -13.88 -10.40 4.19
CA PHE A 353 -12.83 -11.08 4.95
C PHE A 353 -13.44 -11.88 6.11
N PRO A 354 -14.30 -12.89 5.86
CA PRO A 354 -14.98 -13.66 6.89
C PRO A 354 -14.02 -14.29 7.90
N TYR A 355 -12.82 -14.67 7.44
CA TYR A 355 -11.76 -15.21 8.27
C TYR A 355 -11.22 -14.22 9.33
N LEU A 356 -11.46 -12.92 9.20
CA LEU A 356 -11.08 -11.91 10.20
C LEU A 356 -12.14 -11.69 11.29
N VAL A 357 -13.33 -12.30 11.17
CA VAL A 357 -14.48 -12.06 12.05
C VAL A 357 -15.08 -13.35 12.60
N LYS A 358 -15.20 -14.40 11.77
CA LYS A 358 -15.79 -15.70 12.14
C LYS A 358 -14.70 -16.77 12.11
N HIS A 359 -14.10 -17.06 13.26
CA HIS A 359 -13.32 -18.29 13.46
C HIS A 359 -14.07 -19.21 14.44
N LYS A 360 -14.50 -20.37 13.96
CA LYS A 360 -14.64 -21.57 14.78
C LYS A 360 -13.37 -22.36 14.55
N VAL A 361 -12.58 -22.57 15.60
CA VAL A 361 -11.47 -23.52 15.56
C VAL A 361 -12.09 -24.88 15.86
N ASP A 362 -12.19 -25.76 14.87
CA ASP A 362 -12.58 -27.15 15.11
C ASP A 362 -11.39 -27.89 15.76
N GLU A 363 -11.66 -28.81 16.69
CA GLU A 363 -10.61 -29.60 17.35
C GLU A 363 -9.84 -30.43 16.30
N GLY A 364 -8.58 -30.05 16.03
CA GLY A 364 -7.69 -30.75 15.10
C GLY A 364 -7.23 -29.91 13.91
N ASP A 365 -7.77 -28.71 13.70
CA ASP A 365 -7.24 -27.78 12.70
C ASP A 365 -5.86 -27.27 13.11
N GLU A 366 -4.89 -27.32 12.19
CA GLU A 366 -3.62 -26.62 12.35
C GLU A 366 -3.91 -25.13 12.62
N ILE A 367 -3.21 -24.52 13.58
CA ILE A 367 -3.34 -23.11 13.91
C ILE A 367 -3.16 -22.30 12.62
N SER A 368 -4.27 -21.84 12.04
CA SER A 368 -4.23 -21.05 10.83
C SER A 368 -3.47 -19.77 11.12
N GLN A 369 -2.52 -19.38 10.26
CA GLN A 369 -1.71 -18.16 10.40
C GLN A 369 -2.53 -16.86 10.13
N VAL A 370 -3.83 -16.89 10.44
CA VAL A 370 -4.79 -15.83 10.19
C VAL A 370 -4.85 -14.89 11.39
N ALA A 371 -4.99 -13.59 11.15
CA ALA A 371 -5.12 -12.62 12.23
C ALA A 371 -6.45 -12.80 12.97
N HIS A 372 -6.39 -12.92 14.29
CA HIS A 372 -7.55 -12.92 15.17
C HIS A 372 -7.80 -11.49 15.65
N LEU A 373 -8.86 -10.85 15.14
CA LEU A 373 -9.18 -9.45 15.46
C LEU A 373 -10.31 -9.38 16.50
N ASP A 374 -10.06 -8.66 17.60
CA ASP A 374 -11.07 -8.24 18.58
C ASP A 374 -11.61 -6.87 18.18
N TRP A 375 -12.81 -6.84 17.59
CA TRP A 375 -13.42 -5.61 17.09
C TRP A 375 -14.08 -4.83 18.23
N ARG A 376 -13.59 -3.61 18.49
CA ARG A 376 -14.13 -2.70 19.51
C ARG A 376 -14.74 -1.46 18.88
N ILE A 377 -15.93 -1.09 19.35
CA ILE A 377 -16.67 0.06 18.85
C ILE A 377 -16.27 1.29 19.67
N ILE A 378 -15.85 2.35 18.98
CA ILE A 378 -15.61 3.68 19.55
C ILE A 378 -16.84 4.53 19.26
N GLU A 379 -17.29 5.30 20.25
CA GLU A 379 -18.40 6.25 20.07
C GLU A 379 -17.89 7.55 19.43
N ASP A 380 -18.68 8.17 18.57
CA ASP A 380 -18.39 9.45 17.91
C ASP A 380 -18.75 10.65 18.80
N ASP A 381 -18.35 10.57 20.07
CA ASP A 381 -18.69 11.55 21.11
C ASP A 381 -17.45 11.96 21.87
N ILE A 382 -17.15 13.26 21.84
CA ILE A 382 -15.96 13.84 22.46
C ILE A 382 -15.93 13.65 23.99
N ASP A 383 -17.10 13.48 24.61
CA ASP A 383 -17.24 13.24 26.05
C ASP A 383 -17.08 11.75 26.42
N LYS A 384 -16.79 10.88 25.43
CA LYS A 384 -16.61 9.44 25.60
C LYS A 384 -15.20 8.99 25.21
N PRO A 385 -14.18 9.37 26.00
CA PRO A 385 -12.82 8.90 25.77
C PRO A 385 -12.73 7.38 25.92
N PHE A 386 -11.74 6.80 25.25
CA PHE A 386 -11.42 5.37 25.34
C PHE A 386 -9.91 5.17 25.50
N VAL A 387 -9.51 4.02 26.02
CA VAL A 387 -8.10 3.67 26.19
C VAL A 387 -7.72 2.58 25.20
N SER A 388 -6.63 2.79 24.47
CA SER A 388 -6.02 1.78 23.61
C SER A 388 -4.55 1.63 23.97
N SER A 389 -4.14 0.40 24.32
CA SER A 389 -2.75 0.09 24.66
C SER A 389 -2.13 1.03 25.70
N GLY A 390 -2.89 1.40 26.73
CA GLY A 390 -2.47 2.29 27.82
C GLY A 390 -2.68 3.79 27.54
N LEU A 391 -2.74 4.20 26.28
CA LEU A 391 -2.95 5.59 25.89
C LEU A 391 -4.44 5.93 25.79
N GLU A 392 -4.84 7.04 26.43
CA GLU A 392 -6.20 7.58 26.36
C GLU A 392 -6.39 8.43 25.10
N PHE A 393 -7.49 8.20 24.40
CA PHE A 393 -7.90 8.90 23.20
C PHE A 393 -9.28 9.52 23.41
N VAL A 394 -9.42 10.75 22.94
CA VAL A 394 -10.69 11.45 22.79
C VAL A 394 -11.05 11.43 21.30
N PRO A 395 -12.17 10.81 20.90
CA PRO A 395 -12.61 10.84 19.51
C PRO A 395 -13.04 12.28 19.13
N LEU A 396 -12.68 12.71 17.92
CA LEU A 396 -12.96 14.04 17.40
C LEU A 396 -13.84 13.95 16.14
N PRO A 397 -15.17 14.06 16.26
CA PRO A 397 -16.04 13.97 15.09
C PRO A 397 -15.82 15.16 14.14
N VAL A 398 -15.62 14.88 12.86
CA VAL A 398 -15.40 15.88 11.82
C VAL A 398 -16.10 15.49 10.53
N MET A 399 -16.42 16.48 9.69
CA MET A 399 -17.09 16.22 8.42
C MET A 399 -16.09 15.78 7.36
N HIS A 400 -16.42 14.70 6.64
CA HIS A 400 -15.75 14.28 5.42
C HIS A 400 -16.74 14.36 4.23
N GLY A 401 -16.82 15.54 3.63
CA GLY A 401 -17.81 15.87 2.60
C GLY A 401 -19.21 16.12 3.17
N VAL A 402 -20.22 16.02 2.31
CA VAL A 402 -21.61 16.33 2.66
C VAL A 402 -22.27 15.14 3.32
N GLY A 403 -22.70 15.29 4.57
CA GLY A 403 -23.52 14.30 5.28
C GLY A 403 -22.76 13.07 5.78
N TYR A 404 -21.43 13.12 5.82
CA TYR A 404 -20.60 12.01 6.28
C TYR A 404 -19.61 12.51 7.34
N VAL A 405 -19.59 11.83 8.49
CA VAL A 405 -18.75 12.14 9.65
C VAL A 405 -17.68 11.07 9.75
N CYS A 406 -16.42 11.49 9.90
CA CYS A 406 -15.29 10.65 10.27
C CYS A 406 -14.75 11.07 11.64
N LEU A 407 -13.79 10.31 12.17
CA LEU A 407 -13.15 10.60 13.44
C LEU A 407 -11.71 11.07 13.22
N GLY A 408 -11.35 12.18 13.85
CA GLY A 408 -9.99 12.42 14.30
C GLY A 408 -9.79 11.90 15.73
N PHE A 409 -8.60 12.07 16.26
CA PHE A 409 -8.27 11.69 17.63
C PHE A 409 -7.43 12.77 18.33
N LEU A 410 -7.81 13.12 19.55
CA LEU A 410 -7.01 13.90 20.49
C LEU A 410 -6.42 12.94 21.53
N PHE A 411 -5.12 13.02 21.78
CA PHE A 411 -4.43 12.17 22.74
C PHE A 411 -3.21 12.88 23.35
N GLY A 412 -2.67 12.29 24.41
CA GLY A 412 -1.53 12.82 25.17
C GLY A 412 -1.96 13.72 26.32
N ARG A 413 -1.58 13.33 27.54
CA ARG A 413 -1.83 14.03 28.80
C ARG A 413 -0.78 15.10 29.08
N LYS A 414 0.48 14.86 28.72
CA LYS A 414 1.58 15.81 28.95
C LYS A 414 1.75 16.76 27.75
N ALA A 415 1.81 16.20 26.54
CA ALA A 415 1.78 16.95 25.29
C ALA A 415 0.51 16.60 24.50
N ARG A 416 -0.30 17.61 24.21
CA ARG A 416 -1.59 17.42 23.53
C ARG A 416 -1.40 17.31 22.02
N VAL A 417 -1.82 16.19 21.44
CA VAL A 417 -1.73 15.91 20.01
C VAL A 417 -3.11 15.69 19.43
N ALA A 418 -3.44 16.41 18.34
CA ALA A 418 -4.64 16.13 17.56
C ALA A 418 -4.26 15.58 16.19
N TYR A 419 -4.86 14.47 15.79
CA TYR A 419 -4.72 13.85 14.48
C TYR A 419 -6.05 13.88 13.73
N LEU A 420 -6.07 14.54 12.58
CA LEU A 420 -7.26 14.83 11.80
C LEU A 420 -6.96 14.60 10.30
N SER A 421 -7.33 13.43 9.79
CA SER A 421 -7.29 13.10 8.36
C SER A 421 -8.67 13.20 7.72
N ASP A 422 -8.72 13.36 6.40
CA ASP A 422 -9.97 13.33 5.63
C ASP A 422 -10.98 14.40 6.04
N VAL A 423 -10.50 15.56 6.48
CA VAL A 423 -11.32 16.64 7.03
C VAL A 423 -11.70 17.66 5.96
N SER A 424 -13.01 17.83 5.78
CA SER A 424 -13.59 18.91 4.98
C SER A 424 -14.07 20.08 5.85
N ARG A 425 -14.56 19.81 7.07
CA ARG A 425 -15.04 20.84 7.99
C ARG A 425 -15.01 20.35 9.43
N PHE A 426 -14.60 21.22 10.35
CA PHE A 426 -14.71 20.97 11.79
C PHE A 426 -16.14 21.15 12.28
N LEU A 427 -16.56 20.29 13.21
CA LEU A 427 -17.72 20.55 14.05
C LEU A 427 -17.33 21.57 15.13
N PRO A 428 -18.27 22.43 15.59
CA PRO A 428 -17.97 23.44 16.62
C PRO A 428 -17.34 22.86 17.88
N GLU A 429 -17.83 21.70 18.34
CA GLU A 429 -17.36 21.01 19.54
C GLU A 429 -15.92 20.52 19.36
N THR A 430 -15.62 19.95 18.19
CA THR A 430 -14.27 19.49 17.83
C THR A 430 -13.29 20.65 17.72
N GLU A 431 -13.65 21.74 17.01
CA GLU A 431 -12.79 22.93 16.90
C GLU A 431 -12.55 23.56 18.28
N TYR A 432 -13.58 23.63 19.12
CA TYR A 432 -13.45 24.13 20.49
C TYR A 432 -12.44 23.29 21.29
N ALA A 433 -12.56 21.96 21.29
CA ALA A 433 -11.71 21.07 22.08
C ALA A 433 -10.22 21.09 21.69
N ILE A 434 -9.92 21.38 20.42
CA ILE A 434 -8.53 21.43 19.93
C ILE A 434 -7.96 22.85 19.87
N SER A 435 -8.79 23.89 19.99
CA SER A 435 -8.33 25.27 19.92
C SER A 435 -7.71 25.76 21.23
N LYS A 436 -6.71 26.65 21.10
CA LYS A 436 -6.10 27.37 22.24
C LYS A 436 -7.13 28.13 23.09
N SER A 437 -8.18 28.67 22.48
CA SER A 437 -9.25 29.41 23.16
C SER A 437 -10.29 28.52 23.85
N GLY A 438 -10.32 27.22 23.54
CA GLY A 438 -11.25 26.26 24.12
C GLY A 438 -10.53 25.24 24.99
N GLY A 439 -10.34 24.02 24.47
CA GLY A 439 -9.79 22.88 25.21
C GLY A 439 -8.30 22.98 25.56
N GLY A 440 -7.60 24.01 25.09
CA GLY A 440 -6.21 24.29 25.41
C GLY A 440 -5.28 24.13 24.22
N GLN A 441 -4.14 24.82 24.27
CA GLN A 441 -3.20 24.87 23.15
C GLN A 441 -2.60 23.48 22.87
N LEU A 442 -2.73 23.00 21.63
CA LEU A 442 -2.06 21.76 21.20
C LEU A 442 -0.55 21.94 21.13
N ASP A 443 0.19 20.90 21.49
CA ASP A 443 1.62 20.78 21.23
C ASP A 443 1.89 20.41 19.78
N LEU A 444 1.05 19.54 19.22
CA LEU A 444 1.15 19.10 17.83
C LEU A 444 -0.25 18.95 17.20
N LEU A 445 -0.48 19.65 16.09
CA LEU A 445 -1.63 19.43 15.22
C LEU A 445 -1.18 18.67 13.97
N ILE A 446 -1.74 17.49 13.73
CA ILE A 446 -1.59 16.75 12.47
C ILE A 446 -2.89 16.90 11.70
N LEU A 447 -2.85 17.56 10.55
CA LEU A 447 -4.04 17.97 9.82
C LEU A 447 -3.91 17.69 8.32
N GLU A 448 -4.97 17.17 7.71
CA GLU A 448 -5.05 17.04 6.26
C GLU A 448 -5.00 18.39 5.54
N ALA A 449 -4.18 18.45 4.49
CA ALA A 449 -4.09 19.57 3.57
C ALA A 449 -4.73 19.22 2.22
N ASN A 450 -6.06 19.33 2.16
CA ASN A 450 -6.80 19.27 0.89
C ASN A 450 -6.47 20.47 -0.01
N THR A 451 -6.22 21.64 0.60
CA THR A 451 -5.76 22.86 -0.05
C THR A 451 -4.74 23.56 0.87
N LEU A 452 -3.49 23.74 0.43
CA LEU A 452 -2.45 24.39 1.25
C LEU A 452 -2.62 25.91 1.39
N HIS A 453 -3.48 26.51 0.58
CA HIS A 453 -3.78 27.94 0.62
C HIS A 453 -5.27 28.14 0.90
N GLY A 454 -5.60 28.96 1.91
CA GLY A 454 -6.97 29.18 2.37
C GLY A 454 -7.31 28.35 3.60
N GLU A 455 -8.35 27.51 3.48
CA GLU A 455 -9.08 26.88 4.59
C GLU A 455 -8.19 26.15 5.61
N THR A 456 -7.21 25.37 5.16
CA THR A 456 -6.31 24.61 6.05
C THR A 456 -5.46 25.53 6.93
N LEU A 457 -4.79 26.52 6.33
CA LEU A 457 -3.93 27.44 7.08
C LEU A 457 -4.76 28.39 7.95
N ASP A 458 -5.96 28.78 7.51
CA ASP A 458 -6.89 29.53 8.35
C ASP A 458 -7.36 28.70 9.55
N ALA A 459 -7.58 27.39 9.38
CA ALA A 459 -7.87 26.49 10.49
C ALA A 459 -6.69 26.40 11.47
N VAL A 460 -5.46 26.25 10.97
CA VAL A 460 -4.26 26.27 11.82
C VAL A 460 -4.19 27.56 12.63
N LYS A 461 -4.50 28.73 12.04
CA LYS A 461 -4.54 30.00 12.77
C LYS A 461 -5.60 30.02 13.87
N ARG A 462 -6.83 29.58 13.57
CA ARG A 462 -7.93 29.55 14.55
C ARG A 462 -7.64 28.59 15.70
N ILE A 463 -7.08 27.42 15.41
CA ILE A 463 -6.69 26.41 16.40
C ILE A 463 -5.49 26.89 17.24
N SER A 464 -4.54 27.58 16.61
CA SER A 464 -3.32 28.14 17.22
C SER A 464 -2.44 27.11 17.96
N PRO A 465 -2.04 25.99 17.32
CA PRO A 465 -1.16 24.99 17.94
C PRO A 465 0.28 25.53 18.11
N LYS A 466 1.11 24.85 18.91
CA LYS A 466 2.55 25.15 19.01
C LYS A 466 3.32 24.74 17.74
N ARG A 467 2.86 23.71 17.04
CA ARG A 467 3.36 23.25 15.73
C ARG A 467 2.25 22.52 14.98
N ALA A 468 2.24 22.62 13.64
CA ALA A 468 1.38 21.81 12.80
C ALA A 468 2.16 21.04 11.73
N LEU A 469 1.76 19.79 11.48
CA LEU A 469 2.25 18.91 10.42
C LEU A 469 1.11 18.58 9.47
N LEU A 470 1.32 18.84 8.19
CA LEU A 470 0.30 18.66 7.16
C LEU A 470 0.44 17.31 6.44
N ILE A 471 -0.68 16.60 6.28
CA ILE A 471 -0.81 15.26 5.67
C ILE A 471 -1.86 15.24 4.54
N GLY A 472 -2.16 14.07 3.97
CA GLY A 472 -3.17 13.90 2.91
C GLY A 472 -2.82 14.57 1.58
N MET A 473 -1.53 14.82 1.33
CA MET A 473 -1.10 15.62 0.19
C MET A 473 -1.27 14.87 -1.13
N ARG A 474 -1.88 15.55 -2.09
CA ARG A 474 -1.99 15.12 -3.49
C ARG A 474 -0.78 15.55 -4.33
N HIS A 475 -0.79 15.19 -5.61
CA HIS A 475 0.29 15.44 -6.57
C HIS A 475 0.43 16.90 -7.04
N GLU A 476 -0.38 17.81 -6.50
CA GLU A 476 -0.25 19.26 -6.67
C GLU A 476 0.75 19.88 -5.70
N PHE A 477 1.16 19.13 -4.66
CA PHE A 477 2.06 19.62 -3.61
C PHE A 477 3.44 18.99 -3.73
N GLU A 478 4.42 19.75 -4.23
CA GLU A 478 5.83 19.39 -4.22
C GLU A 478 6.44 19.73 -2.86
N HIS A 479 7.07 18.74 -2.21
CA HIS A 479 7.43 18.81 -0.80
C HIS A 479 8.35 20.01 -0.45
N TYR A 480 9.43 20.22 -1.21
CA TYR A 480 10.43 21.23 -0.87
C TYR A 480 9.96 22.65 -1.17
N THR A 481 9.32 22.83 -2.32
CA THR A 481 8.74 24.10 -2.75
C THR A 481 7.69 24.56 -1.76
N GLU A 482 6.87 23.63 -1.27
CA GLU A 482 5.73 23.97 -0.43
C GLU A 482 6.21 24.26 0.99
N ASN A 483 7.18 23.49 1.50
CA ASN A 483 7.83 23.80 2.77
C ASN A 483 8.57 25.15 2.76
N LYS A 484 9.14 25.57 1.63
CA LYS A 484 9.71 26.93 1.52
C LYS A 484 8.63 28.02 1.63
N ASN A 485 7.44 27.77 1.09
CA ASN A 485 6.31 28.70 1.21
C ASN A 485 5.72 28.69 2.63
N LEU A 486 5.58 27.51 3.25
CA LEU A 486 5.13 27.35 4.62
C LEU A 486 6.10 27.94 5.63
N ALA A 487 7.40 27.91 5.39
CA ALA A 487 8.39 28.59 6.23
C ALA A 487 8.17 30.11 6.26
N LYS A 488 7.91 30.73 5.10
CA LYS A 488 7.58 32.17 5.02
C LYS A 488 6.28 32.48 5.75
N TRP A 489 5.28 31.62 5.61
CA TRP A 489 4.01 31.75 6.31
C TRP A 489 4.22 31.63 7.82
N SER A 490 4.97 30.62 8.28
CA SER A 490 5.26 30.34 9.68
C SER A 490 5.95 31.51 10.36
N SER A 491 6.95 32.12 9.71
CA SER A 491 7.64 33.30 10.25
C SER A 491 6.73 34.51 10.39
N ARG A 492 5.71 34.66 9.53
CA ARG A 492 4.77 35.78 9.59
C ARG A 492 3.71 35.59 10.67
N GLU A 493 3.20 34.37 10.83
CA GLU A 493 2.08 34.07 11.75
C GLU A 493 2.55 33.62 13.13
N GLY A 494 3.83 33.27 13.29
CA GLY A 494 4.39 32.77 14.56
C GLY A 494 4.00 31.34 14.92
N ILE A 495 3.46 30.57 13.96
CA ILE A 495 3.08 29.16 14.12
C ILE A 495 3.93 28.33 13.15
N PRO A 496 4.84 27.46 13.64
CA PRO A 496 5.58 26.52 12.81
C PRO A 496 4.66 25.54 12.09
N VAL A 497 4.68 25.55 10.76
CA VAL A 497 3.91 24.65 9.88
C VAL A 497 4.82 24.08 8.81
N GLU A 498 4.72 22.77 8.59
CA GLU A 498 5.42 22.07 7.51
C GLU A 498 4.61 20.88 7.01
N LEU A 499 4.92 20.44 5.79
CA LEU A 499 4.46 19.16 5.25
C LEU A 499 5.19 18.02 5.94
N ALA A 500 4.45 17.02 6.40
CA ALA A 500 5.04 15.75 6.81
C ALA A 500 5.52 14.96 5.59
N HIS A 501 6.41 13.99 5.82
CA HIS A 501 6.79 13.00 4.82
C HIS A 501 6.77 11.60 5.44
N ASP A 502 6.60 10.58 4.59
CA ASP A 502 6.70 9.19 5.00
C ASP A 502 8.02 8.96 5.77
N GLY A 503 7.95 8.22 6.87
CA GLY A 503 9.07 7.87 7.74
C GLY A 503 9.46 8.94 8.77
N LEU A 504 8.90 10.14 8.69
CA LEU A 504 9.13 11.20 9.67
C LEU A 504 8.78 10.70 11.07
N ARG A 505 9.71 10.84 12.03
CA ARG A 505 9.51 10.52 13.44
C ARG A 505 9.59 11.80 14.27
N VAL A 506 8.59 12.03 15.11
CA VAL A 506 8.52 13.17 16.02
C VAL A 506 8.44 12.66 17.44
N PHE A 507 9.48 12.90 18.23
CA PHE A 507 9.48 12.62 19.67
C PHE A 507 8.58 13.62 20.40
N ILE A 508 7.71 13.10 21.26
CA ILE A 508 6.70 13.87 21.98
C ILE A 508 6.33 13.15 23.26
N ASP A 509 6.28 13.85 24.39
CA ASP A 509 5.96 13.27 25.70
C ASP A 509 4.43 13.17 25.84
N LEU A 510 3.86 12.01 25.54
CA LEU A 510 2.41 11.76 25.52
C LEU A 510 1.84 11.60 26.93
#